data_AF-A0A955EGN8-F1
#
_entry.id   AF-A0A955EGN8-F1
#
_cell.length_a   1.000
_cell.length_b   1.000
_cell.length_c   1.000
_cell.angle_alpha   90.00
_cell.angle_beta   90.00
_cell.angle_gamma   90.00
#
_symmetry.space_group_name_H-M   'P 1'
#
loop_
_entity.id
_entity.type
_entity.pdbx_description
1 polymer ?
#
loop_
_entity_poly.entity_id
_entity_poly.type
_entity_poly.pdbx_seq_one_letter_code
_entity_poly.pdbx_strand_id
1 'polypeptide(L)'
;MTTASAPSTSPSSPSTAAQTETPAPQQAESREQILARYARDIAPGNAERPWEKPVPGRPLKKYVFIQNDPFLLPKVLDKYLREFADSTAGINIQSVAQGKRTVFQTAMDLYKLYGFMYFQKKLRGYLVRKVQAKVWNDILGSTRRCYSVRAVAKKYGVEVTEAVDVNSEEFLAHLRDKGVEFIVSISGTQLYRKKLREQTPRGIVNCHGALLPKYRGLMPSFWTLANDEKVGGVSVHFVDAKLDNGPIVVQKTYRIHAHDSLEDVMARSKDLAAEAIIECVHKVESGDFATLPNPEEESTHFSMPTREDVKRFQAAGHRFF
;
A
#
# COMPACT_ATOMS: atom_id res chain seq x y z
N MET A 1 -57.48 -37.39 60.99
CA MET A 1 -56.79 -36.91 62.20
C MET A 1 -55.29 -37.10 62.02
N THR A 2 -54.50 -36.10 62.47
CA THR A 2 -53.02 -36.03 62.63
C THR A 2 -52.14 -36.13 61.36
N THR A 3 -51.54 -35.06 60.78
CA THR A 3 -50.52 -34.03 61.18
C THR A 3 -49.06 -34.48 61.13
N ALA A 4 -48.25 -33.83 60.26
CA ALA A 4 -46.87 -33.32 60.45
C ALA A 4 -46.32 -32.85 59.09
N SER A 5 -46.19 -31.54 58.82
CA SER A 5 -45.07 -30.61 59.11
C SER A 5 -43.95 -30.60 58.03
N ALA A 6 -43.71 -29.39 57.51
CA ALA A 6 -42.77 -29.02 56.44
C ALA A 6 -41.27 -29.04 56.88
N PRO A 7 -40.30 -28.77 55.97
CA PRO A 7 -39.94 -27.35 55.76
C PRO A 7 -39.58 -26.93 54.33
N SER A 8 -39.59 -25.61 54.18
CA SER A 8 -39.10 -24.71 53.14
C SER A 8 -37.98 -25.19 52.20
N THR A 9 -38.03 -24.75 50.94
CA THR A 9 -37.06 -23.78 50.38
C THR A 9 -37.51 -23.35 48.98
N SER A 10 -37.69 -22.05 48.79
CA SER A 10 -37.52 -21.39 47.49
C SER A 10 -36.09 -20.82 47.46
N PRO A 11 -35.44 -20.76 46.29
CA PRO A 11 -35.45 -19.45 45.63
C PRO A 11 -35.58 -19.51 44.10
N SER A 12 -36.33 -18.51 43.63
CA SER A 12 -36.16 -17.76 42.39
C SER A 12 -34.89 -17.99 41.57
N SER A 13 -35.06 -18.13 40.25
CA SER A 13 -34.11 -17.63 39.25
C SER A 13 -34.85 -17.26 37.96
N PRO A 14 -34.87 -15.99 37.54
CA PRO A 14 -35.28 -15.62 36.20
C PRO A 14 -34.19 -16.04 35.22
N SER A 15 -34.61 -16.60 34.09
CA SER A 15 -33.77 -16.89 32.93
C SER A 15 -33.15 -15.60 32.41
N THR A 16 -31.88 -15.36 32.76
CA THR A 16 -31.06 -14.34 32.10
C THR A 16 -30.54 -14.96 30.82
N ALA A 17 -31.24 -14.74 29.71
CA ALA A 17 -30.65 -14.91 28.39
C ALA A 17 -29.44 -13.97 28.31
N ALA A 18 -28.23 -14.53 28.39
CA ALA A 18 -27.01 -13.80 28.15
C ALA A 18 -27.03 -13.32 26.70
N GLN A 19 -27.44 -12.07 26.50
CA GLN A 19 -27.08 -11.32 25.31
C GLN A 19 -25.55 -11.33 25.28
N THR A 20 -24.99 -12.13 24.38
CA THR A 20 -23.59 -12.04 24.03
C THR A 20 -23.39 -10.68 23.38
N GLU A 21 -23.07 -9.68 24.20
CA GLU A 21 -22.55 -8.41 23.73
C GLU A 21 -21.37 -8.72 22.81
N THR A 22 -21.52 -8.34 21.55
CA THR A 22 -20.41 -8.37 20.60
C THR A 22 -19.34 -7.47 21.20
N PRO A 23 -18.09 -7.96 21.41
CA PRO A 23 -17.07 -7.13 22.02
C PRO A 23 -16.90 -5.87 21.17
N ALA A 24 -17.06 -4.70 21.81
CA ALA A 24 -16.78 -3.42 21.18
C ALA A 24 -15.37 -3.48 20.56
N PRO A 25 -15.17 -2.90 19.35
CA PRO A 25 -13.89 -2.99 18.67
C PRO A 25 -12.77 -2.46 19.57
N GLN A 26 -11.92 -3.37 20.06
CA GLN A 26 -10.71 -2.99 20.79
C GLN A 26 -9.84 -2.17 19.85
N GLN A 27 -9.44 -0.99 20.32
CA GLN A 27 -8.78 0.04 19.55
C GLN A 27 -7.53 -0.53 18.86
N ALA A 28 -7.48 -0.38 17.54
CA ALA A 28 -6.23 -0.35 16.78
C ALA A 28 -5.22 0.54 17.51
N GLU A 29 -3.91 0.23 17.40
CA GLU A 29 -2.82 1.06 17.96
C GLU A 29 -3.20 2.54 17.94
N SER A 30 -3.10 3.21 19.08
CA SER A 30 -3.49 4.61 19.18
C SER A 30 -2.74 5.41 18.11
N ARG A 31 -3.43 6.39 17.51
CA ARG A 31 -2.85 7.31 16.54
C ARG A 31 -1.49 7.85 17.00
N GLU A 32 -1.35 8.12 18.29
CA GLU A 32 -0.10 8.57 18.92
C GLU A 32 1.02 7.53 18.85
N GLN A 33 0.74 6.24 18.98
CA GLN A 33 1.74 5.17 18.84
C GLN A 33 2.19 5.00 17.38
N ILE A 34 1.25 5.05 16.43
CA ILE A 34 1.57 5.00 15.00
C ILE A 34 2.40 6.21 14.61
N LEU A 35 1.96 7.42 15.00
CA LEU A 35 2.70 8.65 14.74
C LEU A 35 4.04 8.65 15.46
N ALA A 36 4.15 8.22 16.72
CA ALA A 36 5.40 8.17 17.48
C ALA A 36 6.45 7.25 16.86
N ARG A 37 6.03 6.14 16.21
CA ARG A 37 6.92 5.26 15.45
C ARG A 37 7.61 6.00 14.29
N TYR A 38 6.96 7.03 13.76
CA TYR A 38 7.44 7.82 12.62
C TYR A 38 7.81 9.27 12.97
N ALA A 39 7.48 9.74 14.17
CA ALA A 39 7.59 11.15 14.58
C ALA A 39 9.03 11.67 14.58
N ARG A 40 10.01 10.79 14.79
CA ARG A 40 11.44 11.15 14.74
C ARG A 40 11.95 11.40 13.32
N ASP A 41 11.20 10.98 12.30
CA ASP A 41 11.56 11.08 10.88
C ASP A 41 10.64 12.02 10.07
N ILE A 42 9.61 12.60 10.71
CA ILE A 42 8.63 13.50 10.10
C ILE A 42 9.10 14.96 10.29
N ALA A 43 9.63 15.55 9.21
CA ALA A 43 9.90 16.99 9.12
C ALA A 43 8.57 17.78 9.01
N PRO A 44 8.58 19.13 9.10
CA PRO A 44 7.40 19.94 8.79
C PRO A 44 6.89 19.71 7.35
N GLY A 45 5.58 19.83 7.17
CA GLY A 45 4.85 19.61 5.91
C GLY A 45 5.25 20.56 4.78
N ASN A 46 4.93 20.18 3.54
CA ASN A 46 5.12 21.00 2.33
C ASN A 46 4.13 22.19 2.21
N ALA A 47 3.43 22.57 3.30
CA ALA A 47 2.51 23.70 3.29
C ALA A 47 3.21 25.03 2.89
N GLU A 48 4.54 25.09 3.01
CA GLU A 48 5.36 26.27 2.72
C GLU A 48 5.85 26.35 1.25
N ARG A 49 5.63 25.34 0.41
CA ARG A 49 6.01 25.38 -1.02
C ARG A 49 4.97 24.66 -1.90
N PRO A 50 4.07 25.40 -2.58
CA PRO A 50 3.20 24.79 -3.57
C PRO A 50 4.05 24.16 -4.69
N TRP A 51 3.63 22.99 -5.16
CA TRP A 51 4.26 22.28 -6.27
C TRP A 51 4.35 23.19 -7.50
N GLU A 52 5.51 23.25 -8.15
CA GLU A 52 5.66 24.10 -9.31
C GLU A 52 4.85 23.52 -10.47
N LYS A 53 3.97 24.33 -11.08
CA LYS A 53 3.20 23.91 -12.26
C LYS A 53 4.14 23.59 -13.42
N PRO A 54 4.02 22.41 -14.07
CA PRO A 54 4.85 22.06 -15.20
C PRO A 54 4.73 23.06 -16.34
N VAL A 55 5.77 23.10 -17.18
CA VAL A 55 5.73 23.83 -18.44
C VAL A 55 4.79 23.08 -19.39
N PRO A 56 3.69 23.70 -19.87
CA PRO A 56 2.76 23.02 -20.77
C PRO A 56 3.47 22.50 -22.03
N GLY A 57 3.11 21.29 -22.45
CA GLY A 57 3.63 20.68 -23.68
C GLY A 57 5.00 20.03 -23.58
N ARG A 58 5.63 19.98 -22.38
CA ARG A 58 6.87 19.22 -22.14
C ARG A 58 6.61 18.03 -21.20
N PRO A 59 6.90 16.77 -21.62
CA PRO A 59 6.87 15.64 -20.70
C PRO A 59 7.79 15.87 -19.50
N LEU A 60 7.34 15.48 -18.31
CA LEU A 60 8.14 15.55 -17.11
C LEU A 60 9.23 14.48 -17.15
N LYS A 61 10.43 14.82 -16.70
CA LYS A 61 11.46 13.81 -16.50
C LYS A 61 11.18 13.05 -15.20
N LYS A 62 10.66 11.83 -15.35
CA LYS A 62 10.07 11.03 -14.27
C LYS A 62 11.03 10.00 -13.73
N TYR A 63 10.85 9.62 -12.47
CA TYR A 63 11.51 8.45 -11.87
C TYR A 63 10.48 7.62 -11.09
N VAL A 64 10.57 6.30 -11.17
CA VAL A 64 9.59 5.42 -10.51
C VAL A 64 10.24 4.75 -9.30
N PHE A 65 9.56 4.81 -8.16
CA PHE A 65 9.90 4.00 -6.99
C PHE A 65 8.90 2.87 -6.87
N ILE A 66 9.38 1.63 -6.82
CA ILE A 66 8.49 0.46 -6.85
C ILE A 66 9.06 -0.66 -6.00
N GLN A 67 8.20 -1.36 -5.26
CA GLN A 67 8.60 -2.52 -4.47
C GLN A 67 8.98 -3.70 -5.37
N ASN A 68 9.93 -4.54 -4.92
CA ASN A 68 10.30 -5.79 -5.57
C ASN A 68 9.26 -6.90 -5.33
N ASP A 69 8.03 -6.68 -5.75
CA ASP A 69 6.96 -7.68 -5.74
C ASP A 69 6.84 -8.33 -7.13
N PRO A 70 7.04 -9.65 -7.29
CA PRO A 70 6.85 -10.32 -8.56
C PRO A 70 5.38 -10.61 -8.88
N PHE A 71 4.43 -10.38 -7.97
CA PHE A 71 3.04 -10.82 -8.12
C PHE A 71 2.18 -9.86 -8.95
N LEU A 72 1.96 -8.65 -8.46
CA LEU A 72 1.03 -7.70 -9.07
C LEU A 72 1.75 -6.52 -9.73
N LEU A 73 2.90 -6.10 -9.19
CA LEU A 73 3.61 -4.91 -9.63
C LEU A 73 4.22 -4.96 -11.04
N PRO A 74 4.63 -6.11 -11.62
CA PRO A 74 5.08 -6.15 -13.00
C PRO A 74 3.97 -5.71 -13.98
N LYS A 75 2.71 -6.07 -13.69
CA LYS A 75 1.56 -5.66 -14.53
C LYS A 75 1.30 -4.16 -14.41
N VAL A 76 1.38 -3.60 -13.20
CA VAL A 76 1.21 -2.16 -12.96
C VAL A 76 2.30 -1.37 -13.69
N LEU A 77 3.56 -1.79 -13.56
CA LEU A 77 4.67 -1.13 -14.23
C LEU A 77 4.59 -1.27 -15.76
N ASP A 78 4.14 -2.41 -16.30
CA ASP A 78 4.00 -2.58 -17.75
C ASP A 78 2.98 -1.61 -18.33
N LYS A 79 1.83 -1.42 -17.65
CA LYS A 79 0.82 -0.44 -18.04
C LYS A 79 1.40 0.98 -18.01
N TYR A 80 2.12 1.35 -16.94
CA TYR A 80 2.73 2.67 -16.80
C TYR A 80 3.81 2.94 -17.88
N LEU A 81 4.78 2.05 -18.05
CA LEU A 81 5.89 2.27 -18.98
C LEU A 81 5.46 2.21 -20.45
N ARG A 82 4.35 1.54 -20.77
CA ARG A 82 3.77 1.58 -22.12
C ARG A 82 3.48 3.01 -22.59
N GLU A 83 3.12 3.90 -21.67
CA GLU A 83 2.81 5.30 -21.98
C GLU A 83 3.99 6.23 -21.67
N PHE A 84 4.78 5.93 -20.63
CA PHE A 84 5.75 6.88 -20.09
C PHE A 84 7.21 6.44 -20.15
N ALA A 85 7.55 5.37 -20.89
CA ALA A 85 8.94 4.89 -21.00
C ALA A 85 9.91 6.00 -21.45
N ASP A 86 9.58 6.72 -22.52
CA ASP A 86 10.45 7.74 -23.12
C ASP A 86 10.79 8.91 -22.18
N SER A 87 9.95 9.15 -21.19
CA SER A 87 10.09 10.22 -20.20
C SER A 87 10.46 9.70 -18.80
N THR A 88 10.66 8.39 -18.63
CA THR A 88 11.07 7.77 -17.36
C THR A 88 12.58 7.58 -17.34
N ALA A 89 13.29 8.41 -16.58
CA ALA A 89 14.74 8.44 -16.50
C ALA A 89 15.36 7.24 -15.73
N GLY A 90 14.54 6.50 -14.98
CA GLY A 90 14.95 5.31 -14.25
C GLY A 90 13.88 4.80 -13.28
N ILE A 91 14.13 3.62 -12.74
CA ILE A 91 13.30 2.94 -11.75
C ILE A 91 14.18 2.53 -10.58
N ASN A 92 13.77 2.84 -9.36
CA ASN A 92 14.35 2.29 -8.15
C ASN A 92 13.48 1.13 -7.66
N ILE A 93 14.05 -0.08 -7.66
CA ILE A 93 13.42 -1.26 -7.11
C ILE A 93 13.76 -1.33 -5.62
N GLN A 94 12.74 -1.17 -4.78
CA GLN A 94 12.87 -1.17 -3.33
C GLN A 94 12.69 -2.57 -2.77
N SER A 95 13.40 -2.86 -1.67
CA SER A 95 13.20 -4.10 -0.92
C SER A 95 11.75 -4.23 -0.45
N VAL A 96 11.27 -5.48 -0.37
CA VAL A 96 9.96 -5.78 0.23
C VAL A 96 9.91 -5.48 1.72
N ALA A 97 11.07 -5.41 2.37
CA ALA A 97 11.16 -5.12 3.79
C ALA A 97 10.84 -3.65 4.06
N GLN A 98 9.96 -3.41 5.03
CA GLN A 98 9.57 -2.06 5.44
C GLN A 98 10.51 -1.53 6.52
N GLY A 99 11.07 -0.34 6.31
CA GLY A 99 11.99 0.30 7.25
C GLY A 99 13.25 -0.55 7.50
N LYS A 100 13.62 -0.74 8.76
CA LYS A 100 14.85 -1.46 9.18
C LYS A 100 14.70 -2.99 9.25
N ARG A 101 13.57 -3.55 8.84
CA ARG A 101 13.32 -5.00 8.93
C ARG A 101 14.17 -5.76 7.92
N THR A 102 14.55 -6.99 8.27
CA THR A 102 15.16 -7.92 7.30
C THR A 102 14.09 -8.66 6.49
N VAL A 103 14.48 -9.22 5.35
CA VAL A 103 13.60 -10.09 4.55
C VAL A 103 13.15 -11.31 5.35
N PHE A 104 14.03 -11.89 6.17
CA PHE A 104 13.70 -13.02 7.02
C PHE A 104 12.66 -12.66 8.10
N GLN A 105 12.84 -11.52 8.78
CA GLN A 105 11.85 -11.03 9.75
C GLN A 105 10.50 -10.77 9.09
N THR A 106 10.51 -10.14 7.92
CA THR A 106 9.28 -9.91 7.13
C THR A 106 8.60 -11.22 6.76
N ALA A 107 9.35 -12.23 6.30
CA ALA A 107 8.80 -13.54 5.98
C ALA A 107 8.21 -14.24 7.22
N MET A 108 8.89 -14.14 8.37
CA MET A 108 8.40 -14.71 9.62
C MET A 108 7.14 -14.00 10.12
N ASP A 109 7.05 -12.68 9.97
CA ASP A 109 5.85 -11.92 10.31
C ASP A 109 4.67 -12.31 9.42
N LEU A 110 4.90 -12.45 8.11
CA LEU A 110 3.89 -12.94 7.17
C LEU A 110 3.43 -14.37 7.52
N TYR A 111 4.36 -15.25 7.90
CA TYR A 111 4.03 -16.59 8.37
C TYR A 111 3.16 -16.55 9.63
N LYS A 112 3.56 -15.74 10.62
CA LYS A 112 2.82 -15.58 11.88
C LYS A 112 1.45 -14.94 11.66
N LEU A 113 1.31 -14.12 10.64
CA LEU A 113 0.07 -13.41 10.31
C LEU A 113 -0.90 -14.31 9.55
N TYR A 114 -0.47 -14.86 8.42
CA TYR A 114 -1.37 -15.58 7.51
C TYR A 114 -1.45 -17.09 7.77
N GLY A 115 -0.58 -17.62 8.63
CA GLY A 115 -0.50 -19.04 8.93
C GLY A 115 0.22 -19.86 7.85
N PHE A 116 0.44 -21.14 8.17
CA PHE A 116 1.26 -22.05 7.38
C PHE A 116 0.74 -22.27 5.96
N MET A 117 -0.56 -22.49 5.79
CA MET A 117 -1.16 -22.81 4.49
C MET A 117 -0.97 -21.68 3.47
N TYR A 118 -1.30 -20.44 3.85
CA TYR A 118 -1.11 -19.28 2.97
C TYR A 118 0.37 -18.99 2.73
N PHE A 119 1.20 -19.08 3.76
CA PHE A 119 2.64 -18.88 3.63
C PHE A 119 3.25 -19.87 2.62
N GLN A 120 2.91 -21.16 2.70
CA GLN A 120 3.35 -22.18 1.75
C GLN A 120 2.87 -21.87 0.33
N LYS A 121 1.59 -21.47 0.15
CA LYS A 121 1.05 -21.04 -1.15
C LYS A 121 1.87 -19.90 -1.74
N LYS A 122 2.10 -18.82 -0.97
CA LYS A 122 2.87 -17.65 -1.42
C LYS A 122 4.32 -17.98 -1.71
N LEU A 123 4.97 -18.78 -0.86
CA LEU A 123 6.35 -19.21 -1.06
C LEU A 123 6.51 -20.02 -2.34
N ARG A 124 5.63 -21.00 -2.58
CA ARG A 124 5.61 -21.78 -3.83
C ARG A 124 5.39 -20.89 -5.05
N GLY A 125 4.41 -19.99 -4.99
CA GLY A 125 4.14 -19.02 -6.06
C GLY A 125 5.34 -18.10 -6.34
N TYR A 126 6.02 -17.64 -5.29
CA TYR A 126 7.22 -16.81 -5.41
C TYR A 126 8.36 -17.56 -6.09
N LEU A 127 8.63 -18.80 -5.66
CA LEU A 127 9.66 -19.66 -6.26
C LEU A 127 9.37 -19.92 -7.75
N VAL A 128 8.12 -20.27 -8.10
CA VAL A 128 7.71 -20.47 -9.50
C VAL A 128 7.96 -19.22 -10.33
N ARG A 129 7.57 -18.04 -9.84
CA ARG A 129 7.80 -16.77 -10.57
C ARG A 129 9.28 -16.42 -10.70
N LYS A 130 10.10 -16.70 -9.69
CA LYS A 130 11.56 -16.50 -9.77
C LYS A 130 12.20 -17.42 -10.80
N VAL A 131 11.79 -18.69 -10.84
CA VAL A 131 12.24 -19.63 -11.87
C VAL A 131 11.80 -19.16 -13.25
N GLN A 132 10.53 -18.76 -13.42
CA GLN A 132 10.02 -18.21 -14.67
C GLN A 132 10.78 -16.95 -15.12
N ALA A 133 11.06 -16.02 -14.20
CA ALA A 133 11.86 -14.83 -14.51
C ALA A 133 13.27 -15.21 -14.97
N LYS A 134 13.95 -16.11 -14.23
CA LYS A 134 15.30 -16.56 -14.56
C LYS A 134 15.36 -17.25 -15.92
N VAL A 135 14.45 -18.19 -16.18
CA VAL A 135 14.43 -18.95 -17.45
C VAL A 135 14.00 -18.06 -18.61
N TRP A 136 12.85 -17.39 -18.50
CA TRP A 136 12.25 -16.70 -19.64
C TRP A 136 12.85 -15.32 -19.88
N ASN A 137 13.08 -14.53 -18.83
CA ASN A 137 13.50 -13.14 -18.96
C ASN A 137 15.02 -12.98 -18.95
N ASP A 138 15.73 -13.74 -18.09
CA ASP A 138 17.19 -13.60 -17.93
C ASP A 138 17.95 -14.48 -18.92
N ILE A 139 17.65 -15.79 -18.99
CA ILE A 139 18.34 -16.74 -19.88
C ILE A 139 17.88 -16.60 -21.33
N LEU A 140 16.57 -16.68 -21.58
CA LEU A 140 16.03 -16.60 -22.95
C LEU A 140 15.88 -15.16 -23.47
N GLY A 141 16.08 -14.15 -22.61
CA GLY A 141 15.93 -12.74 -22.99
C GLY A 141 14.51 -12.32 -23.40
N SER A 142 13.50 -13.17 -23.22
CA SER A 142 12.15 -12.92 -23.70
C SER A 142 11.43 -11.89 -22.84
N THR A 143 10.87 -10.87 -23.48
CA THR A 143 10.05 -9.83 -22.85
C THR A 143 8.58 -9.92 -23.25
N ARG A 144 8.17 -11.00 -23.94
CA ARG A 144 6.75 -11.26 -24.29
C ARG A 144 5.87 -11.39 -23.05
N ARG A 145 6.41 -11.98 -21.98
CA ARG A 145 5.79 -12.05 -20.65
C ARG A 145 6.84 -11.74 -19.59
N CYS A 146 6.60 -10.70 -18.80
CA CYS A 146 7.52 -10.27 -17.76
C CYS A 146 7.06 -10.79 -16.39
N TYR A 147 7.93 -11.52 -15.70
CA TYR A 147 7.64 -12.10 -14.38
C TYR A 147 8.25 -11.32 -13.21
N SER A 148 8.95 -10.23 -13.50
CA SER A 148 9.58 -9.35 -12.51
C SER A 148 9.53 -7.89 -12.96
N VAL A 149 9.63 -6.98 -12.00
CA VAL A 149 9.75 -5.53 -12.25
C VAL A 149 10.97 -5.23 -13.15
N ARG A 150 12.11 -5.89 -12.89
CA ARG A 150 13.32 -5.78 -13.69
C ARG A 150 13.12 -6.20 -15.15
N ALA A 151 12.37 -7.28 -15.39
CA ALA A 151 12.06 -7.73 -16.75
C ALA A 151 11.17 -6.73 -17.50
N VAL A 152 10.26 -6.05 -16.81
CA VAL A 152 9.44 -4.98 -17.40
C VAL A 152 10.31 -3.76 -17.72
N ALA A 153 11.17 -3.32 -16.81
CA ALA A 153 12.09 -2.21 -17.08
C ALA A 153 12.99 -2.49 -18.31
N LYS A 154 13.55 -3.71 -18.39
CA LYS A 154 14.34 -4.18 -19.55
C LYS A 154 13.54 -4.15 -20.85
N LYS A 155 12.26 -4.54 -20.82
CA LYS A 155 11.36 -4.52 -21.99
C LYS A 155 11.24 -3.12 -22.60
N TYR A 156 11.24 -2.07 -21.78
CA TYR A 156 11.09 -0.68 -22.20
C TYR A 156 12.42 0.09 -22.23
N GLY A 157 13.56 -0.56 -22.01
CA GLY A 157 14.87 0.09 -22.02
C GLY A 157 15.10 1.09 -20.88
N VAL A 158 14.37 0.96 -19.76
CA VAL A 158 14.48 1.88 -18.61
C VAL A 158 15.51 1.35 -17.61
N GLU A 159 16.43 2.22 -17.19
CA GLU A 159 17.47 1.89 -16.22
C GLU A 159 16.89 1.51 -14.85
N VAL A 160 17.50 0.51 -14.20
CA VAL A 160 17.09 0.03 -12.89
C VAL A 160 18.20 0.27 -11.86
N THR A 161 17.85 0.89 -10.74
CA THR A 161 18.67 1.00 -9.54
C THR A 161 18.03 0.25 -8.37
N GLU A 162 18.85 -0.14 -7.39
CA GLU A 162 18.41 -0.80 -6.14
C GLU A 162 19.07 -0.11 -4.93
N ALA A 163 18.89 1.21 -4.83
CA ALA A 163 19.38 1.99 -3.70
C ALA A 163 18.78 1.50 -2.38
N VAL A 164 19.63 1.28 -1.38
CA VAL A 164 19.21 0.83 -0.03
C VAL A 164 18.42 1.92 0.68
N ASP A 165 18.88 3.17 0.61
CA ASP A 165 18.21 4.34 1.16
C ASP A 165 17.99 5.36 0.04
N VAL A 166 16.72 5.65 -0.29
CA VAL A 166 16.37 6.65 -1.31
C VAL A 166 16.59 8.09 -0.84
N ASN A 167 16.95 8.28 0.42
CA ASN A 167 17.28 9.57 1.00
C ASN A 167 18.80 9.79 1.14
N SER A 168 19.63 8.84 0.70
CA SER A 168 21.09 8.98 0.77
C SER A 168 21.58 10.07 -0.19
N GLU A 169 22.61 10.82 0.19
CA GLU A 169 23.16 11.88 -0.69
C GLU A 169 23.61 11.34 -2.05
N GLU A 170 24.13 10.11 -2.09
CA GLU A 170 24.48 9.41 -3.32
C GLU A 170 23.27 9.24 -4.25
N PHE A 171 22.14 8.74 -3.72
CA PHE A 171 20.95 8.54 -4.55
C PHE A 171 20.29 9.87 -4.92
N LEU A 172 20.33 10.87 -4.03
CA LEU A 172 19.88 12.22 -4.36
C LEU A 172 20.72 12.83 -5.50
N ALA A 173 22.04 12.64 -5.49
CA ALA A 173 22.92 13.07 -6.58
C ALA A 173 22.58 12.35 -7.89
N HIS A 174 22.38 11.04 -7.86
CA HIS A 174 21.94 10.27 -9.03
C HIS A 174 20.64 10.82 -9.65
N LEU A 175 19.65 11.18 -8.82
CA LEU A 175 18.40 11.78 -9.31
C LEU A 175 18.62 13.17 -9.93
N ARG A 176 19.50 14.00 -9.35
CA ARG A 176 19.86 15.31 -9.88
C ARG A 176 20.60 15.23 -11.21
N ASP A 177 21.57 14.33 -11.33
CA ASP A 177 22.35 14.13 -12.57
C ASP A 177 21.44 13.65 -13.70
N LYS A 178 20.41 12.86 -13.36
CA LYS A 178 19.36 12.48 -14.29
C LYS A 178 18.34 13.59 -14.55
N GLY A 179 18.39 14.72 -13.87
CA GLY A 179 17.44 15.83 -14.03
C GLY A 179 16.00 15.43 -13.71
N VAL A 180 15.79 14.57 -12.71
CA VAL A 180 14.46 14.10 -12.30
C VAL A 180 13.65 15.25 -11.73
N GLU A 181 12.44 15.43 -12.24
CA GLU A 181 11.53 16.51 -11.83
C GLU A 181 10.34 16.01 -11.02
N PHE A 182 9.92 14.76 -11.28
CA PHE A 182 8.71 14.13 -10.73
C PHE A 182 8.97 12.67 -10.36
N ILE A 183 8.44 12.23 -9.23
CA ILE A 183 8.57 10.83 -8.80
C ILE A 183 7.19 10.19 -8.65
N VAL A 184 7.06 8.97 -9.19
CA VAL A 184 5.88 8.12 -9.04
C VAL A 184 6.21 6.97 -8.09
N SER A 185 5.63 6.98 -6.90
CA SER A 185 5.72 5.89 -5.93
C SER A 185 4.59 4.88 -6.11
N ILE A 186 4.98 3.63 -6.37
CA ILE A 186 4.10 2.48 -6.57
C ILE A 186 4.41 1.45 -5.48
N SER A 187 3.67 1.49 -4.39
CA SER A 187 3.91 0.64 -3.21
C SER A 187 5.29 0.88 -2.57
N GLY A 188 5.72 2.15 -2.48
CA GLY A 188 6.98 2.51 -1.83
C GLY A 188 7.09 1.99 -0.39
N THR A 189 8.30 1.58 0.02
CA THR A 189 8.57 0.99 1.35
C THR A 189 9.37 1.90 2.28
N GLN A 190 9.73 3.08 1.80
CA GLN A 190 10.55 4.07 2.51
C GLN A 190 9.83 5.41 2.60
N LEU A 191 10.14 6.18 3.65
CA LEU A 191 9.69 7.57 3.77
C LEU A 191 10.55 8.47 2.87
N TYR A 192 9.92 9.47 2.26
CA TYR A 192 10.60 10.45 1.42
C TYR A 192 10.86 11.73 2.22
N ARG A 193 12.11 11.90 2.67
CA ARG A 193 12.55 12.98 3.55
C ARG A 193 12.62 14.31 2.82
N LYS A 194 12.69 15.40 3.59
CA LYS A 194 12.65 16.79 3.13
C LYS A 194 13.55 17.06 1.91
N LYS A 195 14.83 16.68 1.95
CA LYS A 195 15.77 16.89 0.83
C LYS A 195 15.29 16.26 -0.48
N LEU A 196 14.77 15.03 -0.44
CA LEU A 196 14.22 14.35 -1.61
C LEU A 196 12.96 15.06 -2.15
N ARG A 197 12.07 15.49 -1.25
CA ARG A 197 10.86 16.25 -1.64
C ARG A 197 11.18 17.62 -2.23
N GLU A 198 12.20 18.30 -1.71
CA GLU A 198 12.57 19.65 -2.17
C GLU A 198 13.27 19.65 -3.52
N GLN A 199 14.07 18.62 -3.82
CA GLN A 199 14.76 18.50 -5.11
C GLN A 199 13.86 18.01 -6.26
N THR A 200 12.62 17.60 -5.96
CA THR A 200 11.62 17.16 -6.95
C THR A 200 10.58 18.26 -7.14
N PRO A 201 10.85 19.28 -7.97
CA PRO A 201 10.04 20.51 -8.02
C PRO A 201 8.58 20.29 -8.44
N ARG A 202 8.29 19.20 -9.17
CA ARG A 202 6.93 18.81 -9.58
C ARG A 202 6.26 17.86 -8.60
N GLY A 203 7.01 17.46 -7.57
CA GLY A 203 6.57 16.65 -6.47
C GLY A 203 6.76 15.16 -6.64
N ILE A 204 6.27 14.47 -5.63
CA ILE A 204 6.25 13.02 -5.55
C ILE A 204 4.80 12.63 -5.34
N VAL A 205 4.28 11.74 -6.17
CA VAL A 205 2.96 11.14 -5.93
C VAL A 205 3.10 9.71 -5.44
N ASN A 206 2.22 9.30 -4.55
CA ASN A 206 2.12 7.94 -4.06
C ASN A 206 0.74 7.38 -4.39
N CYS A 207 0.70 6.13 -4.86
CA CYS A 207 -0.55 5.41 -5.02
C CYS A 207 -0.84 4.56 -3.78
N HIS A 208 -1.82 5.00 -3.00
CA HIS A 208 -2.32 4.29 -1.83
C HIS A 208 -3.52 3.41 -2.17
N GLY A 209 -3.58 2.21 -1.58
CA GLY A 209 -4.58 1.18 -1.90
C GLY A 209 -5.93 1.34 -1.20
N ALA A 210 -6.34 2.56 -0.88
CA ALA A 210 -7.59 2.89 -0.20
C ALA A 210 -8.18 4.23 -0.65
N LEU A 211 -9.40 4.51 -0.20
CA LEU A 211 -10.08 5.79 -0.30
C LEU A 211 -9.63 6.71 0.84
N LEU A 212 -8.58 7.51 0.58
CA LEU A 212 -8.15 8.55 1.51
C LEU A 212 -9.27 9.57 1.73
N PRO A 213 -9.43 10.12 2.96
CA PRO A 213 -8.50 10.06 4.10
C PRO A 213 -8.57 8.77 4.95
N LYS A 214 -9.47 7.82 4.63
CA LYS A 214 -9.60 6.57 5.37
C LYS A 214 -8.48 5.58 5.03
N TYR A 215 -8.19 4.71 5.98
CA TYR A 215 -7.28 3.57 5.82
C TYR A 215 -5.83 3.96 5.47
N ARG A 216 -5.33 5.09 5.98
CA ARG A 216 -3.91 5.47 5.90
C ARG A 216 -3.03 4.41 6.56
N GLY A 217 -1.78 4.31 6.11
CA GLY A 217 -0.81 3.39 6.68
C GLY A 217 -0.74 2.06 5.94
N LEU A 218 -0.70 0.95 6.68
CA LEU A 218 -0.26 -0.33 6.14
C LEU A 218 -1.42 -1.27 5.84
N MET A 219 -1.26 -2.07 4.79
CA MET A 219 -2.21 -3.11 4.35
C MET A 219 -3.67 -2.64 4.21
N PRO A 220 -3.94 -1.54 3.48
CA PRO A 220 -5.30 -1.00 3.33
C PRO A 220 -6.31 -2.04 2.81
N SER A 221 -5.92 -2.92 1.88
CA SER A 221 -6.80 -3.98 1.36
C SER A 221 -7.25 -4.98 2.42
N PHE A 222 -6.38 -5.29 3.40
CA PHE A 222 -6.76 -6.15 4.52
C PHE A 222 -7.79 -5.44 5.40
N TRP A 223 -7.51 -4.21 5.80
CA TRP A 223 -8.37 -3.46 6.72
C TRP A 223 -9.73 -3.11 6.11
N THR A 224 -9.76 -2.77 4.82
CA THR A 224 -11.00 -2.54 4.07
C THR A 224 -11.89 -3.78 4.13
N LEU A 225 -11.32 -4.96 3.90
CA LEU A 225 -12.07 -6.21 3.94
C LEU A 225 -12.42 -6.62 5.39
N ALA A 226 -11.50 -6.46 6.34
CA ALA A 226 -11.69 -6.77 7.76
C ALA A 226 -12.78 -5.92 8.43
N ASN A 227 -13.06 -4.73 7.89
CA ASN A 227 -14.11 -3.83 8.34
C ASN A 227 -15.41 -3.95 7.51
N ASP A 228 -15.54 -5.02 6.72
CA ASP A 228 -16.74 -5.36 5.94
C ASP A 228 -17.17 -4.31 4.90
N GLU A 229 -16.25 -3.46 4.46
CA GLU A 229 -16.51 -2.43 3.46
C GLU A 229 -17.04 -3.04 2.16
N LYS A 230 -18.05 -2.40 1.57
CA LYS A 230 -18.63 -2.83 0.28
C LYS A 230 -17.99 -2.14 -0.92
N VAL A 231 -17.23 -1.09 -0.66
CA VAL A 231 -16.53 -0.29 -1.65
C VAL A 231 -15.09 -0.13 -1.20
N GLY A 232 -14.16 -0.57 -2.05
CA GLY A 232 -12.75 -0.26 -1.90
C GLY A 232 -12.34 0.82 -2.90
N GLY A 233 -11.06 1.18 -2.89
CA GLY A 233 -10.55 2.09 -3.90
C GLY A 233 -9.05 2.28 -3.85
N VAL A 234 -8.60 3.24 -4.63
CA VAL A 234 -7.21 3.70 -4.70
C VAL A 234 -7.18 5.22 -4.74
N SER A 235 -6.14 5.80 -4.14
CA SER A 235 -5.93 7.24 -4.12
C SER A 235 -4.49 7.53 -4.54
N VAL A 236 -4.31 8.30 -5.60
CA VAL A 236 -3.02 8.88 -5.98
C VAL A 236 -2.96 10.28 -5.43
N HIS A 237 -2.03 10.51 -4.51
CA HIS A 237 -1.92 11.76 -3.76
C HIS A 237 -0.48 12.24 -3.76
N PHE A 238 -0.28 13.55 -3.59
CA PHE A 238 1.04 14.08 -3.37
C PHE A 238 1.59 13.62 -2.02
N VAL A 239 2.89 13.34 -1.95
CA VAL A 239 3.57 13.00 -0.72
C VAL A 239 4.01 14.29 -0.03
N ASP A 240 3.53 14.51 1.18
CA ASP A 240 4.02 15.58 2.05
C ASP A 240 4.87 15.01 3.18
N ALA A 241 4.96 15.70 4.32
CA ALA A 241 5.72 15.19 5.44
C ALA A 241 5.05 14.10 6.27
N LYS A 242 3.73 13.99 6.17
CA LYS A 242 2.94 13.02 6.91
C LYS A 242 2.59 11.85 6.00
N LEU A 243 2.46 10.67 6.59
CA LEU A 243 2.14 9.46 5.86
C LEU A 243 0.71 9.56 5.29
N ASP A 244 0.58 9.39 3.98
CA ASP A 244 -0.69 9.36 3.24
C ASP A 244 -1.60 10.59 3.45
N ASN A 245 -1.01 11.76 3.71
CA ASN A 245 -1.74 12.97 4.10
C ASN A 245 -1.87 14.04 3.01
N GLY A 246 -0.98 14.05 2.02
CA GLY A 246 -1.00 15.10 1.03
C GLY A 246 -2.27 15.10 0.16
N PRO A 247 -2.49 16.19 -0.60
CA PRO A 247 -3.71 16.38 -1.40
C PRO A 247 -3.84 15.30 -2.49
N ILE A 248 -5.07 14.86 -2.72
CA ILE A 248 -5.38 13.74 -3.61
C ILE A 248 -5.58 14.27 -5.04
N VAL A 249 -4.89 13.70 -6.03
CA VAL A 249 -5.00 14.08 -7.44
C VAL A 249 -6.05 13.25 -8.16
N VAL A 250 -6.07 11.94 -7.88
CA VAL A 250 -7.00 10.98 -8.47
C VAL A 250 -7.45 10.01 -7.39
N GLN A 251 -8.75 9.77 -7.30
CA GLN A 251 -9.33 8.73 -6.46
C GLN A 251 -10.30 7.90 -7.32
N LYS A 252 -10.19 6.57 -7.23
CA LYS A 252 -11.07 5.64 -7.96
C LYS A 252 -11.60 4.57 -7.01
N THR A 253 -12.83 4.15 -7.23
CA THR A 253 -13.52 3.15 -6.40
C THR A 253 -13.69 1.84 -7.16
N TYR A 254 -13.86 0.74 -6.41
CA TYR A 254 -14.31 -0.53 -6.94
C TYR A 254 -15.24 -1.21 -5.94
N ARG A 255 -16.14 -2.06 -6.44
CA ARG A 255 -17.01 -2.88 -5.59
C ARG A 255 -16.24 -4.04 -4.97
N ILE A 256 -16.54 -4.31 -3.70
CA ILE A 256 -16.12 -5.53 -3.00
C ILE A 256 -17.33 -6.48 -3.01
N HIS A 257 -17.13 -7.67 -3.55
CA HIS A 257 -18.15 -8.71 -3.65
C HIS A 257 -18.11 -9.61 -2.42
N ALA A 258 -19.26 -10.22 -2.08
CA ALA A 258 -19.41 -11.01 -0.85
C ALA A 258 -18.46 -12.22 -0.74
N HIS A 259 -17.90 -12.70 -1.85
CA HIS A 259 -17.01 -13.86 -1.88
C HIS A 259 -15.57 -13.51 -2.25
N ASP A 260 -15.26 -12.22 -2.39
CA ASP A 260 -13.90 -11.77 -2.66
C ASP A 260 -12.97 -12.19 -1.53
N SER A 261 -11.84 -12.77 -1.90
CA SER A 261 -10.72 -12.96 -0.99
C SER A 261 -9.84 -11.70 -0.92
N LEU A 262 -8.91 -11.66 0.05
CA LEU A 262 -7.88 -10.63 0.10
C LEU A 262 -7.05 -10.57 -1.20
N GLU A 263 -6.74 -11.72 -1.81
CA GLU A 263 -6.04 -11.76 -3.10
C GLU A 263 -6.85 -11.10 -4.22
N ASP A 264 -8.16 -11.30 -4.26
CA ASP A 264 -9.05 -10.67 -5.24
C ASP A 264 -9.09 -9.15 -5.07
N VAL A 265 -9.27 -8.68 -3.83
CA VAL A 265 -9.28 -7.25 -3.49
C VAL A 265 -7.94 -6.59 -3.83
N MET A 266 -6.82 -7.23 -3.49
CA MET A 266 -5.48 -6.71 -3.82
C MET A 266 -5.26 -6.65 -5.33
N ALA A 267 -5.65 -7.70 -6.07
CA ALA A 267 -5.49 -7.72 -7.53
C ALA A 267 -6.31 -6.61 -8.19
N ARG A 268 -7.58 -6.45 -7.78
CA ARG A 268 -8.46 -5.38 -8.27
C ARG A 268 -7.93 -3.99 -7.93
N SER A 269 -7.46 -3.80 -6.69
CA SER A 269 -6.83 -2.56 -6.24
C SER A 269 -5.59 -2.22 -7.08
N LYS A 270 -4.70 -3.18 -7.38
CA LYS A 270 -3.49 -2.91 -8.19
C LYS A 270 -3.81 -2.65 -9.66
N ASP A 271 -4.82 -3.31 -10.21
CA ASP A 271 -5.26 -3.03 -11.58
C ASP A 271 -5.81 -1.60 -11.72
N LEU A 272 -6.65 -1.17 -10.76
CA LEU A 272 -7.18 0.20 -10.72
C LEU A 272 -6.10 1.24 -10.39
N ALA A 273 -5.12 0.88 -9.54
CA ALA A 273 -3.97 1.73 -9.23
C ALA A 273 -3.20 2.11 -10.48
N ALA A 274 -2.96 1.18 -11.41
CA ALA A 274 -2.28 1.49 -12.67
C ALA A 274 -3.01 2.57 -13.47
N GLU A 275 -4.33 2.46 -13.58
CA GLU A 275 -5.17 3.44 -14.28
C GLU A 275 -5.20 4.80 -13.58
N ALA A 276 -5.25 4.80 -12.25
CA ALA A 276 -5.23 6.03 -11.46
C ALA A 276 -3.88 6.75 -11.54
N ILE A 277 -2.77 6.00 -11.55
CA ILE A 277 -1.42 6.55 -11.70
C ILE A 277 -1.28 7.20 -13.07
N ILE A 278 -1.70 6.52 -14.14
CA ILE A 278 -1.61 7.03 -15.50
C ILE A 278 -2.40 8.34 -15.63
N GLU A 279 -3.65 8.36 -15.16
CA GLU A 279 -4.47 9.57 -15.14
C GLU A 279 -3.82 10.70 -14.32
N CYS A 280 -3.24 10.38 -13.17
CA CYS A 280 -2.55 11.35 -12.34
C CYS A 280 -1.34 11.96 -13.07
N VAL A 281 -0.54 11.16 -13.77
CA VAL A 281 0.61 11.69 -14.51
C VAL A 281 0.15 12.63 -15.63
N HIS A 282 -0.85 12.23 -16.43
CA HIS A 282 -1.42 13.11 -17.47
C HIS A 282 -1.95 14.43 -16.89
N LYS A 283 -2.71 14.35 -15.78
CA LYS A 283 -3.21 15.55 -15.07
C LYS A 283 -2.08 16.46 -14.62
N VAL A 284 -1.07 15.90 -13.97
CA VAL A 284 0.08 16.67 -13.48
C VAL A 284 0.80 17.31 -14.66
N GLU A 285 1.15 16.55 -15.72
CA GLU A 285 1.86 17.07 -16.91
C GLU A 285 1.09 18.17 -17.65
N SER A 286 -0.24 18.13 -17.65
CA SER A 286 -1.07 19.19 -18.25
C SER A 286 -0.95 20.54 -17.53
N GLY A 287 -0.56 20.53 -16.24
CA GLY A 287 -0.47 21.72 -15.39
C GLY A 287 -1.82 22.30 -14.94
N ASP A 288 -2.93 21.72 -15.40
CA ASP A 288 -4.29 22.09 -15.03
C ASP A 288 -5.00 20.92 -14.34
N PHE A 289 -4.79 20.81 -13.03
CA PHE A 289 -5.47 19.83 -12.20
C PHE A 289 -5.91 20.46 -10.87
N ALA A 290 -7.11 20.12 -10.45
CA ALA A 290 -7.56 20.33 -9.08
C ALA A 290 -7.16 19.12 -8.22
N THR A 291 -7.04 19.34 -6.92
CA THR A 291 -6.88 18.25 -5.95
C THR A 291 -8.11 18.15 -5.07
N LEU A 292 -8.40 16.93 -4.61
CA LEU A 292 -9.39 16.67 -3.59
C LEU A 292 -8.75 16.87 -2.20
N PRO A 293 -9.51 17.40 -1.23
CA PRO A 293 -9.02 17.54 0.14
C PRO A 293 -8.74 16.17 0.78
N ASN A 294 -7.73 16.10 1.65
CA ASN A 294 -7.38 14.91 2.43
C ASN A 294 -7.31 15.27 3.92
N PRO A 295 -8.45 15.65 4.54
CA PRO A 295 -8.48 16.21 5.88
C PRO A 295 -8.02 15.21 6.94
N GLU A 296 -7.29 15.72 7.94
CA GLU A 296 -6.74 14.91 9.03
C GLU A 296 -7.85 14.44 9.98
N GLU A 297 -8.86 15.28 10.19
CA GLU A 297 -10.03 15.05 11.04
C GLU A 297 -10.90 13.87 10.58
N GLU A 298 -10.88 13.55 9.29
CA GLU A 298 -11.60 12.40 8.74
C GLU A 298 -10.70 11.16 8.60
N SER A 299 -9.42 11.26 8.95
CA SER A 299 -8.47 10.18 8.70
C SER A 299 -8.64 8.99 9.65
N THR A 300 -8.36 7.79 9.13
CA THR A 300 -8.16 6.58 9.95
C THR A 300 -6.82 5.98 9.60
N HIS A 301 -6.07 5.55 10.63
CA HIS A 301 -4.72 5.02 10.48
C HIS A 301 -4.67 3.57 10.94
N PHE A 302 -4.02 2.72 10.16
CA PHE A 302 -3.80 1.33 10.51
C PHE A 302 -2.33 0.92 10.36
N SER A 303 -1.90 0.07 11.28
CA SER A 303 -0.58 -0.56 11.22
C SER A 303 -0.67 -1.95 10.59
N MET A 304 0.42 -2.73 10.67
CA MET A 304 0.38 -4.11 10.19
C MET A 304 -0.65 -4.88 11.03
N PRO A 305 -1.52 -5.70 10.44
CA PRO A 305 -2.50 -6.45 11.20
C PRO A 305 -1.82 -7.37 12.21
N THR A 306 -2.45 -7.54 13.37
CA THR A 306 -2.00 -8.44 14.42
C THR A 306 -2.56 -9.85 14.20
N ARG A 307 -2.15 -10.80 15.04
CA ARG A 307 -2.76 -12.14 15.06
C ARG A 307 -4.24 -12.12 15.44
N GLU A 308 -4.64 -11.19 16.30
CA GLU A 308 -6.04 -11.04 16.72
C GLU A 308 -6.89 -10.48 15.59
N ASP A 309 -6.36 -9.52 14.83
CA ASP A 309 -7.01 -9.01 13.62
C ASP A 309 -7.27 -10.11 12.60
N VAL A 310 -6.29 -11.01 12.41
CA VAL A 310 -6.46 -12.15 11.51
C VAL A 310 -7.52 -13.12 12.01
N LYS A 311 -7.56 -13.41 13.32
CA LYS A 311 -8.62 -14.25 13.89
C LYS A 311 -10.00 -13.62 13.66
N ARG A 312 -10.13 -12.31 13.89
CA ARG A 312 -11.37 -11.56 13.62
C ARG A 312 -11.75 -11.62 12.14
N PHE A 313 -10.79 -11.37 11.25
CA PHE A 313 -10.97 -11.45 9.80
C PHE A 313 -11.52 -12.83 9.38
N GLN A 314 -10.93 -13.91 9.88
CA GLN A 314 -11.39 -15.28 9.58
C GLN A 314 -12.74 -15.60 10.23
N ALA A 315 -12.98 -15.15 11.46
CA ALA A 315 -14.25 -15.36 12.17
C ALA A 315 -15.43 -14.66 11.48
N ALA A 316 -15.17 -13.52 10.82
CA ALA A 316 -16.14 -12.82 9.97
C ALA A 316 -16.37 -13.51 8.60
N GLY A 317 -15.71 -14.65 8.33
CA GLY A 317 -15.86 -15.41 7.10
C GLY A 317 -14.96 -14.94 5.95
N HIS A 318 -14.09 -13.96 6.17
CA HIS A 318 -13.17 -13.48 5.14
C HIS A 318 -12.04 -14.47 4.90
N ARG A 319 -11.57 -14.53 3.64
CA ARG A 319 -10.54 -15.47 3.19
C ARG A 319 -9.34 -14.72 2.63
N PHE A 320 -8.16 -15.29 2.79
CA PHE A 320 -6.95 -14.73 2.18
C PHE A 320 -6.86 -15.02 0.68
N PHE A 321 -7.48 -16.12 0.22
CA PHE A 321 -7.46 -16.60 -1.16
C PHE A 321 -8.63 -17.54 -1.46
#